data_AF-A0A183ASX8-F1
#
_entry.id   AF-A0A183ASX8-F1
#
_cell.length_a   1.000
_cell.length_b   1.000
_cell.length_c   1.000
_cell.angle_alpha   90.00
_cell.angle_beta   90.00
_cell.angle_gamma   90.00
#
_symmetry.space_group_name_H-M   'P 1'
#
loop_
_entity.id
_entity.type
_entity.pdbx_description
1 polymer ?
#
loop_
_entity_poly.entity_id
_entity_poly.type
_entity_poly.pdbx_seq_one_letter_code
_entity_poly.pdbx_strand_id
1 'polypeptide(L)'
;MSLRNVAVLLVNRSIAFNHLRHSSLRSHVYIPLNTRARFLATVPSSGPDLKITGQCNVDGDETIQRHIPLAPSIRLANSSTDDLRQEFLAYFQSNQHTVVAPASVFPKLHEGSYFINAGMNQFKPLFLGQKTAATSVQFSRLRRATNSQPCIRLGGRHDDLNDVGYDRQHHTMFEMLGSWSFGDYYKEEACRFMWNFVTKVLGLPTNALYVTYFGGCPKLGLPADDETRDIWLRLGVMDQKLLPFGMEHNFWRAGHASGAGLCGPCTELHVDFHALHNSDGLRCARCLINTTTPQVVELWNTVFISHRMKNVEDGRLTRDALEPLPQRFVDTGMGLERLACGVTSTYDTDVFQPLLEFVQGKATTSSWTPPPYGGEFIPFCRQTPTGLGDQVKIEEEGSITDTSKRSFSSLFRKLLAPKRASRVHEAKASPE
;
A
#
# COMPACT_ATOMS: atom_id res chain seq x y z
N MET A 1 13.99 17.73 26.60
CA MET A 1 13.29 16.45 26.37
C MET A 1 13.21 16.22 24.87
N SER A 2 13.91 15.19 24.38
CA SER A 2 14.15 14.88 22.97
C SER A 2 12.86 14.64 22.17
N LEU A 3 12.85 15.13 20.92
CA LEU A 3 11.87 14.99 19.83
C LEU A 3 11.61 13.52 19.38
N ARG A 4 11.40 12.58 20.31
CA ARG A 4 11.17 11.17 19.99
C ARG A 4 9.69 10.75 19.87
N ASN A 5 8.73 11.63 20.16
CA ASN A 5 7.32 11.20 20.32
C ASN A 5 6.24 11.99 19.56
N VAL A 6 6.58 12.88 18.62
CA VAL A 6 5.56 13.71 17.95
C VAL A 6 4.94 13.03 16.71
N ALA A 7 5.61 12.06 16.08
CA ALA A 7 5.06 11.32 14.93
C ALA A 7 3.99 10.25 15.31
N VAL A 8 3.84 9.93 16.61
CA VAL A 8 2.93 8.86 17.09
C VAL A 8 1.55 9.41 17.52
N LEU A 9 1.35 10.73 17.52
CA LEU A 9 0.25 11.36 18.27
C LEU A 9 -0.97 11.82 17.46
N LEU A 10 -1.06 11.49 16.16
CA LEU A 10 -2.25 11.83 15.34
C LEU A 10 -3.31 10.72 15.24
N VAL A 11 -3.08 9.54 15.83
CA VAL A 11 -4.11 8.48 15.91
C VAL A 11 -4.82 8.43 17.29
N ASN A 12 -4.26 9.06 18.33
CA ASN A 12 -4.73 8.86 19.71
C ASN A 12 -5.65 9.95 20.30
N ARG A 13 -5.92 11.07 19.60
CA ARG A 13 -6.81 12.12 20.16
C ARG A 13 -8.30 11.97 19.86
N SER A 14 -8.70 11.05 18.98
CA SER A 14 -10.12 10.73 18.77
C SER A 14 -10.65 9.64 19.72
N ILE A 15 -9.80 9.03 20.54
CA ILE A 15 -10.15 7.88 21.41
C ILE A 15 -10.52 8.32 22.85
N ALA A 16 -10.33 9.59 23.22
CA ALA A 16 -10.55 10.07 24.59
C ALA A 16 -11.75 11.00 24.79
N PHE A 17 -12.76 11.00 23.89
CA PHE A 17 -13.94 11.89 24.02
C PHE A 17 -15.31 11.21 23.92
N ASN A 18 -15.40 9.90 24.19
CA ASN A 18 -16.71 9.20 24.29
C ASN A 18 -17.08 8.67 25.67
N HIS A 19 -16.34 9.04 26.73
CA HIS A 19 -16.78 8.88 28.10
C HIS A 19 -16.66 10.20 28.85
N LEU A 20 -17.71 11.01 28.75
CA LEU A 20 -18.21 11.98 29.75
C LEU A 20 -19.36 12.76 29.09
N ARG A 21 -20.53 12.13 28.98
CA ARG A 21 -21.79 12.87 28.86
C ARG A 21 -22.12 13.39 30.24
N HIS A 22 -22.08 14.71 30.43
CA HIS A 22 -23.05 15.51 31.18
C HIS A 22 -22.46 16.90 31.44
N SER A 23 -22.92 17.89 30.66
CA SER A 23 -23.27 19.25 31.07
C SER A 23 -23.15 20.21 29.87
N SER A 24 -24.08 21.14 29.85
CA SER A 24 -24.46 22.07 28.78
C SER A 24 -23.38 23.09 28.44
N LEU A 25 -23.14 23.30 27.14
CA LEU A 25 -23.03 24.60 26.44
C LEU A 25 -22.50 24.34 25.02
N ARG A 26 -23.39 24.47 24.02
CA ARG A 26 -23.03 24.40 22.59
C ARG A 26 -22.91 25.83 22.05
N SER A 27 -21.70 26.27 21.75
CA SER A 27 -21.42 27.29 20.75
C SER A 27 -20.85 26.58 19.51
N HIS A 28 -21.54 26.67 18.37
CA HIS A 28 -21.14 26.05 17.11
C HIS A 28 -20.27 27.02 16.31
N VAL A 29 -19.01 26.66 16.08
CA VAL A 29 -18.19 27.21 14.99
C VAL A 29 -18.22 26.19 13.87
N TYR A 30 -18.87 26.55 12.77
CA TYR A 30 -18.94 25.78 11.53
C TYR A 30 -17.65 26.03 10.72
N ILE A 31 -16.92 24.97 10.38
CA ILE A 31 -15.89 25.00 9.32
C ILE A 31 -16.45 24.17 8.16
N PRO A 32 -16.59 24.71 6.94
CA PRO A 32 -17.16 23.97 5.83
C PRO A 32 -16.12 22.99 5.29
N LEU A 33 -16.37 21.69 5.46
CA LEU A 33 -15.65 20.63 4.74
C LEU A 33 -16.20 20.55 3.31
N ASN A 34 -15.28 20.61 2.36
CA ASN A 34 -15.48 20.55 0.91
C ASN A 34 -16.38 19.35 0.51
N THR A 35 -17.51 19.63 -0.14
CA THR A 35 -18.62 18.70 -0.39
C THR A 35 -18.35 17.64 -1.47
N ARG A 36 -17.18 17.60 -2.08
CA ARG A 36 -16.84 16.62 -3.15
C ARG A 36 -16.38 15.25 -2.64
N ALA A 37 -15.94 15.11 -1.40
CA ALA A 37 -15.40 13.84 -0.88
C ALA A 37 -16.48 12.77 -0.57
N ARG A 38 -17.77 13.14 -0.55
CA ARG A 38 -18.85 12.20 -0.20
C ARG A 38 -19.29 11.27 -1.34
N PHE A 39 -18.89 11.53 -2.58
CA PHE A 39 -19.36 10.75 -3.72
C PHE A 39 -18.57 9.47 -4.02
N LEU A 40 -17.47 9.20 -3.30
CA LEU A 40 -16.56 8.08 -3.61
C LEU A 40 -16.32 7.11 -2.45
N ALA A 41 -16.92 7.33 -1.28
CA ALA A 41 -16.81 6.40 -0.16
C ALA A 41 -18.11 5.58 -0.05
N THR A 42 -18.02 4.24 -0.09
CA THR A 42 -19.11 3.41 0.41
C THR A 42 -19.28 3.69 1.90
N VAL A 43 -20.45 4.22 2.29
CA VAL A 43 -20.85 4.38 3.68
C VAL A 43 -20.79 3.00 4.36
N PRO A 44 -20.35 2.88 5.63
CA PRO A 44 -20.39 1.62 6.34
C PRO A 44 -21.81 1.05 6.33
N SER A 45 -21.98 -0.15 5.77
CA SER A 45 -23.23 -0.90 5.87
C SER A 45 -23.38 -1.39 7.31
N SER A 46 -23.95 -0.53 8.14
CA SER A 46 -24.53 -0.89 9.44
C SER A 46 -25.82 -0.12 9.59
N GLY A 47 -26.89 -0.63 8.97
CA GLY A 47 -28.24 -0.14 9.13
C GLY A 47 -29.23 -1.24 8.74
N PRO A 48 -30.28 -1.51 9.54
CA PRO A 48 -31.32 -2.47 9.19
C PRO A 48 -32.14 -1.98 7.98
N ASP A 49 -32.67 -2.93 7.21
CA ASP A 49 -33.44 -2.74 5.98
C ASP A 49 -34.44 -1.57 6.06
N LEU A 50 -34.13 -0.49 5.33
CA LEU A 50 -35.14 0.49 4.96
C LEU A 50 -35.93 -0.09 3.79
N LYS A 51 -37.17 -0.49 4.10
CA LYS A 51 -38.19 -0.91 3.16
C LYS A 51 -38.14 -0.05 1.89
N ILE A 52 -37.98 -0.74 0.77
CA ILE A 52 -38.18 -0.23 -0.58
C ILE A 52 -39.60 0.37 -0.66
N THR A 53 -39.68 1.69 -0.72
CA THR A 53 -40.77 2.40 -1.38
C THR A 53 -40.18 3.06 -2.61
N GLY A 54 -40.16 2.33 -3.72
CA GLY A 54 -39.71 2.86 -5.01
C GLY A 54 -40.74 3.85 -5.55
N GLN A 55 -40.27 5.05 -5.84
CA GLN A 55 -40.72 5.82 -6.99
C GLN A 55 -39.47 6.38 -7.67
N CYS A 56 -39.11 5.78 -8.81
CA CYS A 56 -38.19 6.37 -9.76
C CYS A 56 -38.95 7.47 -10.52
N ASN A 57 -38.67 8.73 -10.21
CA ASN A 57 -38.89 9.81 -11.16
C ASN A 57 -37.56 10.07 -11.84
N VAL A 58 -37.34 9.35 -12.94
CA VAL A 58 -36.36 9.74 -13.96
C VAL A 58 -37.09 10.75 -14.83
N ASP A 59 -36.69 12.01 -14.77
CA ASP A 59 -36.88 12.97 -15.84
C ASP A 59 -35.64 13.88 -15.86
N GLY A 60 -34.91 13.82 -16.97
CA GLY A 60 -33.72 14.64 -17.21
C GLY A 60 -32.57 13.85 -17.83
N ASP A 61 -32.65 13.64 -19.13
CA ASP A 61 -31.53 13.27 -20.01
C ASP A 61 -30.47 14.38 -19.95
N GLU A 62 -29.41 14.17 -19.17
CA GLU A 62 -28.15 14.88 -19.36
C GLU A 62 -27.03 13.85 -19.56
N THR A 63 -26.88 13.38 -20.80
CA THR A 63 -25.62 12.82 -21.26
C THR A 63 -24.52 13.87 -21.13
N ILE A 64 -23.78 13.88 -20.01
CA ILE A 64 -22.50 14.59 -19.95
C ILE A 64 -21.51 13.77 -20.78
N GLN A 65 -21.43 14.04 -22.08
CA GLN A 65 -20.29 13.63 -22.88
C GLN A 65 -19.04 14.34 -22.36
N ARG A 66 -18.22 13.63 -21.57
CA ARG A 66 -16.86 14.07 -21.30
C ARG A 66 -15.94 13.61 -22.42
N HIS A 67 -16.07 14.23 -23.59
CA HIS A 67 -14.91 14.43 -24.44
C HIS A 67 -14.15 15.62 -23.87
N ILE A 68 -13.18 15.37 -22.98
CA ILE A 68 -12.15 16.37 -22.69
C ILE A 68 -11.00 16.03 -23.64
N PRO A 69 -10.87 16.70 -24.80
CA PRO A 69 -9.60 16.68 -25.50
C PRO A 69 -8.58 17.34 -24.58
N LEU A 70 -7.60 16.56 -24.12
CA LEU A 70 -6.51 17.09 -23.31
C LEU A 70 -5.77 18.16 -24.13
N ALA A 71 -5.55 19.32 -23.51
CA ALA A 71 -4.81 20.39 -24.14
C ALA A 71 -3.36 19.94 -24.39
N PRO A 72 -2.76 20.24 -25.56
CA PRO A 72 -1.34 19.97 -25.87
C PRO A 72 -0.32 20.62 -24.91
N SER A 73 -0.81 21.42 -23.95
CA SER A 73 -0.07 22.08 -22.87
C SER A 73 0.03 21.27 -21.58
N ILE A 74 -0.61 20.09 -21.48
CA ILE A 74 -0.24 19.07 -20.48
C ILE A 74 1.07 18.42 -20.95
N ARG A 75 2.10 19.27 -21.08
CA ARG A 75 3.49 18.90 -21.26
C ARG A 75 4.08 18.76 -19.87
N LEU A 76 4.13 17.54 -19.34
CA LEU A 76 5.20 16.99 -18.48
C LEU A 76 5.82 17.85 -17.34
N ALA A 77 5.16 18.89 -16.82
CA ALA A 77 5.77 19.73 -15.77
C ALA A 77 4.83 20.18 -14.62
N ASN A 78 3.51 20.05 -14.71
CA ASN A 78 2.57 20.63 -13.72
C ASN A 78 1.28 19.81 -13.50
N SER A 79 1.33 18.48 -13.63
CA SER A 79 0.18 17.66 -13.24
C SER A 79 0.17 17.53 -11.71
N SER A 80 -0.94 17.89 -11.07
CA SER A 80 -1.12 17.61 -9.65
C SER A 80 -1.24 16.11 -9.40
N THR A 81 -1.05 15.68 -8.15
CA THR A 81 -1.27 14.27 -7.81
C THR A 81 -2.72 13.85 -8.06
N ASP A 82 -3.69 14.77 -7.94
CA ASP A 82 -5.08 14.47 -8.31
C ASP A 82 -5.28 14.28 -9.81
N ASP A 83 -4.60 15.07 -10.64
CA ASP A 83 -4.67 14.89 -12.09
C ASP A 83 -4.13 13.51 -12.50
N LEU A 84 -3.01 13.07 -11.91
CA LEU A 84 -2.45 11.73 -12.15
C LEU A 84 -3.41 10.62 -11.73
N ARG A 85 -4.09 10.79 -10.58
CA ARG A 85 -5.13 9.85 -10.11
C ARG A 85 -6.28 9.78 -11.11
N GLN A 86 -6.81 10.93 -11.55
CA GLN A 86 -7.93 10.96 -12.51
C GLN A 86 -7.53 10.37 -13.86
N GLU A 87 -6.33 10.65 -14.35
CA GLU A 87 -5.82 10.13 -15.63
C GLU A 87 -5.72 8.60 -15.61
N PHE A 88 -5.22 8.02 -14.51
CA PHE A 88 -5.20 6.57 -14.33
C PHE A 88 -6.60 5.96 -14.41
N LEU A 89 -7.56 6.53 -13.67
CA LEU A 89 -8.94 6.03 -13.65
C LEU A 89 -9.61 6.17 -15.03
N ALA A 90 -9.41 7.31 -15.70
CA ALA A 90 -9.95 7.58 -17.03
C ALA A 90 -9.36 6.62 -18.07
N TYR A 91 -8.05 6.37 -18.01
CA TYR A 91 -7.37 5.42 -18.89
C TYR A 91 -7.97 4.01 -18.76
N PHE A 92 -8.08 3.47 -17.55
CA PHE A 92 -8.65 2.15 -17.36
C PHE A 92 -10.15 2.10 -17.67
N GLN A 93 -10.89 3.17 -17.40
CA GLN A 93 -12.29 3.30 -17.80
C GLN A 93 -12.46 3.23 -19.32
N SER A 94 -11.60 3.93 -20.09
CA SER A 94 -11.58 3.85 -21.56
C SER A 94 -11.26 2.44 -22.08
N ASN A 95 -10.50 1.66 -21.29
CA ASN A 95 -10.20 0.25 -21.52
C ASN A 95 -11.24 -0.71 -20.89
N GLN A 96 -12.48 -0.24 -20.74
CA GLN A 96 -13.65 -1.01 -20.28
C GLN A 96 -13.54 -1.53 -18.84
N HIS A 97 -12.74 -0.90 -17.99
CA HIS A 97 -12.77 -1.19 -16.55
C HIS A 97 -13.86 -0.37 -15.88
N THR A 98 -14.67 -1.01 -15.03
CA THR A 98 -15.62 -0.28 -14.21
C THR A 98 -14.85 0.45 -13.10
N VAL A 99 -15.04 1.75 -12.98
CA VAL A 99 -14.51 2.51 -11.85
C VAL A 99 -15.31 2.13 -10.60
N VAL A 100 -14.63 1.58 -9.60
CA VAL A 100 -15.24 1.12 -8.34
C VAL A 100 -14.76 2.01 -7.21
N ALA A 101 -15.64 2.32 -6.25
CA ALA A 101 -15.25 3.03 -5.04
C ALA A 101 -14.14 2.26 -4.27
N PRO A 102 -13.17 2.94 -3.66
CA PRO A 102 -12.27 2.29 -2.74
C PRO A 102 -13.01 1.77 -1.51
N ALA A 103 -12.49 0.69 -0.94
CA ALA A 103 -12.93 0.20 0.35
C ALA A 103 -12.47 1.13 1.48
N SER A 104 -13.16 1.05 2.62
CA SER A 104 -12.69 1.62 3.88
C SER A 104 -11.31 1.04 4.25
N VAL A 105 -10.42 1.88 4.79
CA VAL A 105 -9.12 1.41 5.35
C VAL A 105 -9.31 0.43 6.51
N PHE A 106 -10.47 0.47 7.16
CA PHE A 106 -10.88 -0.51 8.15
C PHE A 106 -11.60 -1.68 7.44
N PRO A 107 -11.07 -2.91 7.56
CA PRO A 107 -11.72 -4.09 6.99
C PRO A 107 -13.04 -4.39 7.71
N LYS A 108 -13.89 -5.21 7.08
CA LYS A 108 -15.13 -5.66 7.72
C LYS A 108 -14.81 -6.47 8.98
N LEU A 109 -15.68 -6.39 9.98
CA LEU A 109 -15.58 -7.25 11.17
C LEU A 109 -15.42 -8.71 10.71
N HIS A 110 -14.49 -9.44 11.36
CA HIS A 110 -14.16 -10.85 11.11
C HIS A 110 -13.23 -11.17 9.93
N GLU A 111 -12.73 -10.20 9.16
CA GLU A 111 -11.75 -10.47 8.09
C GLU A 111 -10.31 -10.76 8.58
N GLY A 112 -10.02 -10.59 9.88
CA GLY A 112 -8.73 -10.95 10.50
C GLY A 112 -7.52 -10.09 10.10
N SER A 113 -7.69 -9.11 9.20
CA SER A 113 -6.69 -8.06 8.93
C SER A 113 -6.91 -6.87 9.87
N TYR A 114 -5.83 -6.19 10.26
CA TYR A 114 -5.95 -4.93 11.02
C TYR A 114 -6.37 -3.76 10.12
N PHE A 115 -5.83 -3.72 8.89
CA PHE A 115 -6.09 -2.67 7.91
C PHE A 115 -6.17 -3.25 6.48
N ILE A 116 -6.76 -2.48 5.57
CA ILE A 116 -6.62 -2.71 4.13
C ILE A 116 -5.23 -2.24 3.68
N ASN A 117 -4.45 -3.16 3.12
CA ASN A 117 -3.05 -2.94 2.73
C ASN A 117 -2.80 -3.00 1.22
N ALA A 118 -3.84 -3.36 0.45
CA ALA A 118 -3.84 -3.40 -1.02
C ALA A 118 -5.26 -3.23 -1.57
N GLY A 119 -5.38 -2.77 -2.83
CA GLY A 119 -6.67 -2.61 -3.52
C GLY A 119 -7.44 -3.92 -3.74
N MET A 120 -6.72 -5.03 -3.88
CA MET A 120 -7.31 -6.37 -4.10
C MET A 120 -8.20 -6.87 -2.95
N ASN A 121 -8.03 -6.32 -1.74
CA ASN A 121 -8.66 -6.85 -0.52
C ASN A 121 -10.19 -6.85 -0.60
N GLN A 122 -10.82 -5.88 -1.27
CA GLN A 122 -12.28 -5.85 -1.41
C GLN A 122 -12.82 -6.85 -2.45
N PHE A 123 -11.93 -7.37 -3.32
CA PHE A 123 -12.27 -8.28 -4.39
C PHE A 123 -11.98 -9.75 -4.05
N LYS A 124 -11.57 -10.08 -2.81
CA LYS A 124 -11.35 -11.47 -2.35
C LYS A 124 -12.48 -12.42 -2.76
N PRO A 125 -13.79 -12.09 -2.60
CA PRO A 125 -14.84 -13.03 -2.97
C PRO A 125 -14.86 -13.37 -4.46
N LEU A 126 -14.48 -12.44 -5.33
CA LEU A 126 -14.42 -12.65 -6.79
C LEU A 126 -13.28 -13.61 -7.15
N PHE A 127 -12.09 -13.40 -6.59
CA PHE A 127 -10.94 -14.30 -6.79
C PHE A 127 -11.22 -15.73 -6.31
N LEU A 128 -12.00 -15.87 -5.23
CA LEU A 128 -12.36 -17.17 -4.66
C LEU A 128 -13.60 -17.81 -5.31
N GLY A 129 -14.22 -17.17 -6.30
CA GLY A 129 -15.45 -17.65 -6.94
C GLY A 129 -16.63 -17.80 -5.98
N GLN A 130 -16.63 -17.07 -4.86
CA GLN A 130 -17.68 -17.17 -3.85
C GLN A 130 -18.96 -16.49 -4.34
N LYS A 131 -19.94 -17.31 -4.75
CA LYS A 131 -21.33 -16.88 -4.97
C LYS A 131 -22.02 -16.67 -3.61
N THR A 132 -21.64 -15.64 -2.86
CA THR A 132 -22.35 -15.34 -1.60
C THR A 132 -23.51 -14.38 -1.87
N ALA A 133 -24.70 -14.72 -1.37
CA ALA A 133 -25.88 -13.85 -1.38
C ALA A 133 -25.66 -12.47 -0.68
N ALA A 134 -24.51 -12.30 -0.02
CA ALA A 134 -24.10 -11.11 0.72
C ALA A 134 -22.94 -10.32 0.07
N THR A 135 -22.34 -10.79 -1.04
CA THR A 135 -21.58 -9.86 -1.89
C THR A 135 -22.62 -8.99 -2.57
N SER A 136 -22.50 -7.67 -2.43
CA SER A 136 -23.39 -6.72 -3.10
C SER A 136 -23.59 -7.19 -4.55
N VAL A 137 -24.84 -7.30 -4.99
CA VAL A 137 -25.22 -7.62 -6.38
C VAL A 137 -24.32 -6.89 -7.39
N GLN A 138 -23.87 -5.69 -6.99
CA GLN A 138 -22.85 -4.84 -7.59
C GLN A 138 -21.58 -5.52 -8.10
N PHE A 139 -20.99 -6.51 -7.41
CA PHE A 139 -19.74 -7.15 -7.86
C PHE A 139 -19.93 -8.42 -8.66
N SER A 140 -21.13 -9.03 -8.61
CA SER A 140 -21.41 -10.35 -9.20
C SER A 140 -21.21 -10.44 -10.72
N ARG A 141 -21.20 -9.30 -11.43
CA ARG A 141 -20.99 -9.20 -12.88
C ARG A 141 -19.70 -8.45 -13.25
N LEU A 142 -18.86 -8.14 -12.28
CA LEU A 142 -17.66 -7.34 -12.48
C LEU A 142 -16.58 -8.22 -13.13
N ARG A 143 -16.24 -7.92 -14.40
CA ARG A 143 -15.17 -8.62 -15.13
C ARG A 143 -13.86 -7.83 -15.15
N ARG A 144 -13.95 -6.51 -15.10
CA ARG A 144 -12.82 -5.56 -15.07
C ARG A 144 -13.12 -4.45 -14.08
N ALA A 145 -12.15 -4.02 -13.29
CA ALA A 145 -12.33 -2.93 -12.33
C ALA A 145 -11.09 -2.05 -12.19
N THR A 146 -11.29 -0.79 -11.81
CA THR A 146 -10.19 0.12 -11.47
C THR A 146 -10.58 1.05 -10.33
N ASN A 147 -9.62 1.43 -9.48
CA ASN A 147 -9.81 2.43 -8.43
C ASN A 147 -8.49 3.05 -7.96
N SER A 148 -8.59 4.00 -7.02
CA SER A 148 -7.48 4.43 -6.16
C SER A 148 -7.81 4.05 -4.71
N GLN A 149 -7.10 3.05 -4.15
CA GLN A 149 -7.35 2.52 -2.81
C GLN A 149 -6.39 3.14 -1.78
N PRO A 150 -6.90 3.87 -0.76
CA PRO A 150 -6.12 4.20 0.42
C PRO A 150 -5.72 2.91 1.17
N CYS A 151 -4.43 2.73 1.39
CA CYS A 151 -3.83 1.56 2.00
C CYS A 151 -3.08 1.94 3.26
N ILE A 152 -3.07 1.07 4.27
CA ILE A 152 -2.28 1.21 5.48
C ILE A 152 -1.40 -0.03 5.67
N ARG A 153 -0.09 0.18 5.84
CA ARG A 153 0.92 -0.85 6.11
C ARG A 153 1.62 -0.57 7.44
N LEU A 154 1.13 -1.22 8.48
CA LEU A 154 1.55 -1.05 9.88
C LEU A 154 1.66 -2.43 10.56
N GLY A 155 2.55 -3.29 10.06
CA GLY A 155 2.71 -4.66 10.53
C GLY A 155 2.19 -5.75 9.57
N GLY A 156 2.53 -6.99 9.87
CA GLY A 156 2.19 -8.17 9.05
C GLY A 156 3.27 -8.46 8.00
N ARG A 157 2.86 -8.98 6.83
CA ARG A 157 3.81 -9.29 5.73
C ARG A 157 4.35 -8.02 5.05
N HIS A 158 3.50 -7.00 4.91
CA HIS A 158 3.85 -5.73 4.29
C HIS A 158 3.86 -4.68 5.40
N ASP A 159 5.02 -4.50 6.02
CA ASP A 159 5.23 -3.62 7.16
C ASP A 159 6.31 -2.59 6.83
N ASP A 160 5.86 -1.40 6.46
CA ASP A 160 6.73 -0.30 6.04
C ASP A 160 7.02 0.67 7.20
N LEU A 161 6.52 0.38 8.42
CA LEU A 161 6.59 1.29 9.56
C LEU A 161 8.03 1.65 9.96
N ASN A 162 8.96 0.70 9.83
CA ASN A 162 10.35 0.92 10.22
C ASN A 162 11.16 1.68 9.16
N ASP A 163 10.64 1.84 7.95
CA ASP A 163 11.30 2.52 6.84
C ASP A 163 10.82 3.97 6.67
N VAL A 164 9.61 4.28 7.16
CA VAL A 164 9.03 5.63 7.11
C VAL A 164 9.91 6.65 7.82
N GLY A 165 10.33 7.68 7.09
CA GLY A 165 11.22 8.72 7.60
C GLY A 165 12.70 8.32 7.62
N TYR A 166 13.06 7.17 7.07
CA TYR A 166 14.44 6.74 6.82
C TYR A 166 14.77 6.62 5.33
N ASP A 167 13.75 6.58 4.48
CA ASP A 167 13.89 6.71 3.05
C ASP A 167 12.87 7.68 2.44
N ARG A 168 12.95 7.76 1.10
CA ARG A 168 12.30 8.75 0.26
C ARG A 168 10.96 8.30 -0.33
N GLN A 169 10.49 7.09 -0.02
CA GLN A 169 9.42 6.45 -0.81
C GLN A 169 8.47 5.54 -0.03
N HIS A 170 8.77 5.19 1.22
CA HIS A 170 7.88 4.36 2.05
C HIS A 170 6.98 5.20 2.95
N HIS A 171 5.71 4.82 3.00
CA HIS A 171 4.67 5.47 3.78
C HIS A 171 3.85 4.43 4.52
N THR A 172 3.37 4.78 5.71
CA THR A 172 2.44 3.93 6.45
C THR A 172 1.05 3.99 5.84
N MET A 173 0.65 5.14 5.29
CA MET A 173 -0.56 5.34 4.52
C MET A 173 -0.21 5.89 3.15
N PHE A 174 -0.75 5.29 2.10
CA PHE A 174 -0.54 5.68 0.71
C PHE A 174 -1.73 5.30 -0.15
N GLU A 175 -1.83 5.83 -1.35
CA GLU A 175 -2.83 5.45 -2.34
C GLU A 175 -2.27 4.46 -3.36
N MET A 176 -2.96 3.34 -3.51
CA MET A 176 -2.67 2.33 -4.51
C MET A 176 -3.64 2.47 -5.68
N LEU A 177 -3.13 2.94 -6.81
CA LEU A 177 -3.83 2.90 -8.10
C LEU A 177 -3.88 1.46 -8.59
N GLY A 178 -5.09 0.92 -8.75
CA GLY A 178 -5.29 -0.49 -9.05
C GLY A 178 -6.19 -0.74 -10.25
N SER A 179 -5.89 -1.84 -10.95
CA SER A 179 -6.70 -2.38 -12.03
C SER A 179 -6.78 -3.90 -11.87
N TRP A 180 -7.93 -4.46 -12.19
CA TRP A 180 -8.23 -5.87 -11.97
C TRP A 180 -8.91 -6.50 -13.17
N SER A 181 -8.53 -7.75 -13.44
CA SER A 181 -9.23 -8.65 -14.37
C SER A 181 -9.76 -9.86 -13.61
N PHE A 182 -11.05 -10.10 -13.72
CA PHE A 182 -11.76 -11.23 -13.13
C PHE A 182 -12.14 -12.26 -14.19
N GLY A 183 -11.17 -13.12 -14.55
CA GLY A 183 -11.38 -14.15 -15.57
C GLY A 183 -11.70 -13.58 -16.96
N ASP A 184 -11.13 -12.42 -17.28
CA ASP A 184 -11.35 -11.75 -18.56
C ASP A 184 -10.05 -11.69 -19.39
N TYR A 185 -9.18 -10.72 -19.11
CA TYR A 185 -7.85 -10.66 -19.70
C TYR A 185 -6.77 -11.17 -18.73
N TYR A 186 -5.57 -11.41 -19.25
CA TYR A 186 -4.43 -11.88 -18.45
C TYR A 186 -3.13 -11.15 -18.84
N LYS A 187 -2.00 -11.86 -18.85
CA LYS A 187 -0.65 -11.30 -19.00
C LYS A 187 -0.49 -10.34 -20.17
N GLU A 188 -0.89 -10.74 -21.37
CA GLU A 188 -0.59 -9.94 -22.58
C GLU A 188 -1.28 -8.57 -22.54
N GLU A 189 -2.57 -8.52 -22.23
CA GLU A 189 -3.28 -7.24 -22.12
C GLU A 189 -2.83 -6.44 -20.90
N ALA A 190 -2.56 -7.10 -19.76
CA ALA A 190 -2.09 -6.42 -18.55
C ALA A 190 -0.76 -5.70 -18.77
N CYS A 191 0.23 -6.39 -19.34
CA CYS A 191 1.53 -5.80 -19.69
C CYS A 191 1.37 -4.67 -20.72
N ARG A 192 0.48 -4.85 -21.72
CA ARG A 192 0.18 -3.81 -22.72
C ARG A 192 -0.45 -2.58 -22.07
N PHE A 193 -1.40 -2.75 -21.15
CA PHE A 193 -2.01 -1.62 -20.44
C PHE A 193 -1.00 -0.87 -19.60
N MET A 194 -0.15 -1.59 -18.84
CA MET A 194 0.90 -0.99 -18.04
C MET A 194 1.87 -0.19 -18.92
N TRP A 195 2.36 -0.80 -20.00
CA TRP A 195 3.33 -0.16 -20.91
C TRP A 195 2.77 1.06 -21.64
N ASN A 196 1.54 0.96 -22.14
CA ASN A 196 0.90 2.07 -22.84
C ASN A 196 0.59 3.23 -21.90
N PHE A 197 0.16 2.97 -20.68
CA PHE A 197 -0.07 4.05 -19.71
C PHE A 197 1.22 4.82 -19.45
N VAL A 198 2.31 4.13 -19.09
CA VAL A 198 3.56 4.82 -18.73
C VAL A 198 4.25 5.47 -19.93
N THR A 199 4.25 4.85 -21.12
CA THR A 199 4.99 5.36 -22.28
C THR A 199 4.17 6.25 -23.22
N LYS A 200 2.85 6.04 -23.33
CA LYS A 200 1.99 6.76 -24.28
C LYS A 200 1.13 7.81 -23.60
N VAL A 201 0.55 7.49 -22.45
CA VAL A 201 -0.30 8.43 -21.70
C VAL A 201 0.57 9.40 -20.91
N LEU A 202 1.49 8.88 -20.10
CA LEU A 202 2.40 9.70 -19.29
C LEU A 202 3.63 10.19 -20.05
N GLY A 203 3.96 9.55 -21.18
CA GLY A 203 5.11 9.95 -21.99
C GLY A 203 6.47 9.70 -21.34
N LEU A 204 6.57 8.78 -20.38
CA LEU A 204 7.84 8.45 -19.74
C LEU A 204 8.81 7.84 -20.77
N PRO A 205 10.09 8.29 -20.76
CA PRO A 205 11.05 7.84 -21.74
C PRO A 205 11.47 6.39 -21.44
N THR A 206 11.43 5.54 -22.46
CA THR A 206 11.64 4.09 -22.30
C THR A 206 13.05 3.73 -21.82
N ASN A 207 14.03 4.63 -22.03
CA ASN A 207 15.39 4.48 -21.51
C ASN A 207 15.47 4.59 -19.98
N ALA A 208 14.48 5.17 -19.29
CA ALA A 208 14.42 5.24 -17.84
C ALA A 208 13.66 4.06 -17.21
N LEU A 209 12.98 3.24 -18.02
CA LEU A 209 12.14 2.16 -17.53
C LEU A 209 12.92 0.84 -17.49
N TYR A 210 12.69 0.04 -16.46
CA TYR A 210 13.16 -1.34 -16.32
C TYR A 210 11.99 -2.22 -15.93
N VAL A 211 12.02 -3.48 -16.33
CA VAL A 211 10.94 -4.43 -16.07
C VAL A 211 11.52 -5.71 -15.49
N THR A 212 10.83 -6.28 -14.51
CA THR A 212 11.18 -7.56 -13.90
C THR A 212 10.12 -8.61 -14.19
N TYR A 213 10.50 -9.88 -14.21
CA TYR A 213 9.57 -11.01 -14.34
C TYR A 213 10.03 -12.18 -13.46
N PHE A 214 9.12 -13.11 -13.23
CA PHE A 214 9.40 -14.27 -12.39
C PHE A 214 10.38 -15.25 -13.07
N GLY A 215 11.59 -15.35 -12.53
CA GLY A 215 12.64 -16.26 -12.97
C GLY A 215 12.48 -17.71 -12.50
N GLY A 216 11.37 -18.04 -11.84
CA GLY A 216 11.09 -19.39 -11.35
C GLY A 216 11.50 -19.62 -9.90
N CYS A 217 11.05 -20.74 -9.35
CA CYS A 217 11.43 -21.21 -8.02
C CYS A 217 11.52 -22.74 -8.02
N PRO A 218 12.72 -23.32 -8.24
CA PRO A 218 12.91 -24.78 -8.21
C PRO A 218 12.46 -25.43 -6.91
N LYS A 219 12.64 -24.74 -5.77
CA LYS A 219 12.22 -25.22 -4.44
C LYS A 219 10.71 -25.48 -4.33
N LEU A 220 9.90 -24.74 -5.09
CA LEU A 220 8.46 -24.90 -5.15
C LEU A 220 7.98 -25.62 -6.41
N GLY A 221 8.91 -26.07 -7.27
CA GLY A 221 8.58 -26.65 -8.57
C GLY A 221 7.87 -25.67 -9.51
N LEU A 222 8.10 -24.36 -9.34
CA LEU A 222 7.51 -23.33 -10.20
C LEU A 222 8.51 -22.97 -11.31
N PRO A 223 8.13 -23.11 -12.60
CA PRO A 223 9.00 -22.73 -13.71
C PRO A 223 9.14 -21.20 -13.81
N ALA A 224 10.13 -20.76 -14.58
CA ALA A 224 10.23 -19.36 -14.98
C ALA A 224 9.00 -18.93 -15.80
N ASP A 225 8.61 -17.67 -15.69
CA ASP A 225 7.53 -17.08 -16.45
C ASP A 225 8.02 -16.54 -17.79
N ASP A 226 8.42 -17.47 -18.66
CA ASP A 226 8.90 -17.18 -20.02
C ASP A 226 7.84 -16.48 -20.88
N GLU A 227 6.55 -16.75 -20.63
CA GLU A 227 5.44 -16.08 -21.31
C GLU A 227 5.47 -14.57 -21.07
N THR A 228 5.62 -14.14 -19.81
CA THR A 228 5.71 -12.72 -19.45
C THR A 228 6.98 -12.08 -20.03
N ARG A 229 8.12 -12.79 -20.00
CA ARG A 229 9.36 -12.31 -20.67
C ARG A 229 9.12 -12.02 -22.14
N ASP A 230 8.53 -12.98 -22.87
CA ASP A 230 8.35 -12.86 -24.31
C ASP A 230 7.33 -11.77 -24.67
N ILE A 231 6.31 -11.55 -23.83
CA ILE A 231 5.38 -10.41 -23.97
C ILE A 231 6.14 -9.09 -23.90
N TRP A 232 7.02 -8.91 -22.92
CA TRP A 232 7.80 -7.67 -22.77
C TRP A 232 8.74 -7.40 -23.93
N LEU A 233 9.41 -8.45 -24.43
CA LEU A 233 10.24 -8.34 -25.62
C LEU A 233 9.41 -7.91 -26.84
N ARG A 234 8.21 -8.47 -27.03
CA ARG A 234 7.29 -8.05 -28.12
C ARG A 234 6.78 -6.63 -27.97
N LEU A 235 6.62 -6.13 -26.73
CA LEU A 235 6.25 -4.74 -26.45
C LEU A 235 7.42 -3.74 -26.68
N GLY A 236 8.62 -4.25 -26.98
CA GLY A 236 9.80 -3.44 -27.29
C GLY A 236 10.67 -3.10 -26.09
N VAL A 237 10.50 -3.77 -24.95
CA VAL A 237 11.45 -3.65 -23.83
C VAL A 237 12.76 -4.32 -24.23
N MET A 238 13.86 -3.58 -24.14
CA MET A 238 15.19 -4.11 -24.44
C MET A 238 15.57 -5.21 -23.45
N ASP A 239 16.23 -6.26 -23.91
CA ASP A 239 16.68 -7.39 -23.06
C ASP A 239 17.53 -6.92 -21.86
N GLN A 240 18.42 -5.96 -22.08
CA GLN A 240 19.23 -5.33 -21.03
C GLN A 240 18.41 -4.60 -19.93
N LYS A 241 17.12 -4.35 -20.17
CA LYS A 241 16.17 -3.73 -19.23
C LYS A 241 15.11 -4.69 -18.70
N LEU A 242 15.15 -5.95 -19.13
CA LEU A 242 14.29 -7.03 -18.67
C LEU A 242 15.09 -7.96 -17.75
N LEU A 243 14.63 -8.14 -16.51
CA LEU A 243 15.37 -8.88 -15.48
C LEU A 243 14.53 -10.02 -14.88
N PRO A 244 15.08 -11.25 -14.78
CA PRO A 244 14.48 -12.31 -14.00
C PRO A 244 14.81 -12.14 -12.51
N PHE A 245 13.81 -12.22 -11.62
CA PHE A 245 14.04 -12.46 -10.19
C PHE A 245 13.23 -13.64 -9.66
N GLY A 246 13.73 -14.24 -8.58
CA GLY A 246 13.07 -15.34 -7.90
C GLY A 246 11.85 -14.91 -7.06
N MET A 247 11.43 -15.82 -6.20
CA MET A 247 10.21 -15.70 -5.38
C MET A 247 10.18 -14.48 -4.45
N GLU A 248 11.33 -13.94 -4.05
CA GLU A 248 11.37 -12.81 -3.11
C GLU A 248 10.78 -11.53 -3.71
N HIS A 249 11.00 -11.31 -5.01
CA HIS A 249 10.54 -10.11 -5.71
C HIS A 249 9.37 -10.42 -6.64
N ASN A 250 9.51 -11.38 -7.54
CA ASN A 250 8.51 -11.61 -8.60
C ASN A 250 7.49 -12.73 -8.29
N PHE A 251 7.24 -13.02 -7.01
CA PHE A 251 6.14 -13.91 -6.61
C PHE A 251 5.34 -13.31 -5.44
N TRP A 252 4.27 -12.61 -5.80
CA TRP A 252 3.43 -11.92 -4.84
C TRP A 252 2.50 -12.90 -4.11
N ARG A 253 2.24 -12.62 -2.83
CA ARG A 253 1.39 -13.46 -1.96
C ARG A 253 0.62 -12.61 -0.95
N ALA A 254 -0.68 -12.78 -0.87
CA ALA A 254 -1.45 -12.21 0.21
C ALA A 254 -1.25 -13.01 1.50
N GLY A 255 -1.39 -12.36 2.67
CA GLY A 255 -1.56 -13.10 3.91
C GLY A 255 -2.87 -13.90 3.90
N HIS A 256 -2.93 -14.98 4.68
CA HIS A 256 -4.17 -15.79 4.78
C HIS A 256 -5.37 -14.96 5.24
N ALA A 257 -5.19 -14.12 6.27
CA ALA A 257 -6.24 -13.22 6.74
C ALA A 257 -6.48 -12.03 5.78
N SER A 258 -5.40 -11.38 5.35
CA SER A 258 -5.49 -10.12 4.60
C SER A 258 -5.90 -10.28 3.14
N GLY A 259 -5.68 -11.44 2.50
CA GLY A 259 -6.10 -11.68 1.11
C GLY A 259 -6.28 -13.15 0.77
N ALA A 260 -6.78 -13.94 1.74
CA ALA A 260 -7.18 -15.34 1.56
C ALA A 260 -6.08 -16.30 1.05
N GLY A 261 -4.81 -15.90 1.17
CA GLY A 261 -3.67 -16.67 0.68
C GLY A 261 -3.50 -16.63 -0.84
N LEU A 262 -4.17 -15.72 -1.55
CA LEU A 262 -4.03 -15.57 -3.01
C LEU A 262 -2.59 -15.22 -3.39
N CYS A 263 -2.06 -15.82 -4.44
CA CYS A 263 -0.68 -15.62 -4.87
C CYS A 263 -0.48 -15.92 -6.36
N GLY A 264 0.68 -15.52 -6.88
CA GLY A 264 1.08 -15.80 -8.24
C GLY A 264 2.39 -15.11 -8.63
N PRO A 265 2.96 -15.48 -9.79
CA PRO A 265 4.05 -14.72 -10.37
C PRO A 265 3.60 -13.29 -10.67
N CYS A 266 4.54 -12.35 -10.62
CA CYS A 266 4.26 -10.96 -10.97
C CYS A 266 5.38 -10.36 -11.82
N THR A 267 5.06 -9.24 -12.45
CA THR A 267 6.01 -8.40 -13.18
C THR A 267 5.96 -6.98 -12.61
N GLU A 268 7.12 -6.37 -12.42
CA GLU A 268 7.21 -5.04 -11.83
C GLU A 268 7.88 -4.09 -12.81
N LEU A 269 7.40 -2.85 -12.84
CA LEU A 269 7.99 -1.76 -13.59
C LEU A 269 8.73 -0.84 -12.63
N HIS A 270 9.99 -0.59 -12.93
CA HIS A 270 10.87 0.27 -12.18
C HIS A 270 11.26 1.49 -13.01
N VAL A 271 11.45 2.61 -12.31
CA VAL A 271 11.86 3.89 -12.90
C VAL A 271 13.22 4.28 -12.35
N ASP A 272 14.16 4.57 -13.24
CA ASP A 272 15.46 5.16 -12.93
C ASP A 272 15.37 6.68 -13.00
N PHE A 273 15.30 7.33 -11.83
CA PHE A 273 15.22 8.78 -11.73
C PHE A 273 16.45 9.48 -12.29
N HIS A 274 17.62 8.85 -12.26
CA HIS A 274 18.80 9.44 -12.88
C HIS A 274 18.62 9.57 -14.40
N ALA A 275 18.12 8.52 -15.05
CA ALA A 275 17.83 8.53 -16.48
C ALA A 275 16.65 9.43 -16.86
N LEU A 276 15.72 9.71 -15.94
CA LEU A 276 14.67 10.72 -16.14
C LEU A 276 15.23 12.16 -16.17
N HIS A 277 16.24 12.45 -15.35
CA HIS A 277 16.77 13.81 -15.19
C HIS A 277 17.99 14.13 -16.06
N ASN A 278 18.85 13.14 -16.36
CA ASN A 278 20.09 13.35 -17.08
C ASN A 278 20.07 12.60 -18.42
N SER A 279 20.11 13.35 -19.52
CA SER A 279 20.19 12.82 -20.89
C SER A 279 21.59 12.31 -21.28
N ASP A 280 22.62 12.64 -20.50
CA ASP A 280 24.01 12.67 -21.01
C ASP A 280 24.88 11.48 -20.55
N GLY A 281 24.31 10.49 -19.86
CA GLY A 281 25.04 9.30 -19.43
C GLY A 281 24.23 8.02 -19.54
N LEU A 282 24.65 7.11 -20.41
CA LEU A 282 24.24 5.70 -20.40
C LEU A 282 24.83 4.99 -19.17
N ARG A 283 24.39 5.37 -17.97
CA ARG A 283 24.67 4.59 -16.76
C ARG A 283 23.58 3.54 -16.62
N CYS A 284 23.97 2.29 -16.83
CA CYS A 284 23.07 1.16 -16.67
C CYS A 284 22.68 1.02 -15.19
N ALA A 285 21.39 1.21 -14.87
CA ALA A 285 20.84 1.01 -13.54
C ALA A 285 20.34 -0.44 -13.32
N ARG A 286 20.68 -1.37 -14.23
CA ARG A 286 20.27 -2.79 -14.12
C ARG A 286 20.69 -3.42 -12.79
N CYS A 287 21.88 -3.12 -12.30
CA CYS A 287 22.38 -3.64 -11.01
C CYS A 287 21.73 -2.97 -9.79
N LEU A 288 20.91 -1.94 -9.99
CA LEU A 288 20.23 -1.19 -8.94
C LEU A 288 18.78 -1.63 -8.75
N ILE A 289 18.22 -2.42 -9.68
CA ILE A 289 16.85 -2.94 -9.59
C ILE A 289 16.71 -3.81 -8.34
N ASN A 290 15.65 -3.59 -7.57
CA ASN A 290 15.37 -4.27 -6.29
C ASN A 290 16.46 -4.10 -5.21
N THR A 291 17.29 -3.07 -5.32
CA THR A 291 18.18 -2.63 -4.24
C THR A 291 17.54 -1.52 -3.40
N THR A 292 18.13 -1.17 -2.26
CA THR A 292 17.62 -0.12 -1.37
C THR A 292 17.96 1.30 -1.84
N THR A 293 18.44 1.47 -3.08
CA THR A 293 18.84 2.78 -3.59
C THR A 293 17.62 3.65 -3.92
N PRO A 294 17.63 4.95 -3.57
CA PRO A 294 16.55 5.87 -3.96
C PRO A 294 16.59 6.24 -5.45
N GLN A 295 17.66 5.87 -6.19
CA GLN A 295 17.78 6.18 -7.61
C GLN A 295 16.76 5.41 -8.46
N VAL A 296 16.47 4.15 -8.09
CA VAL A 296 15.55 3.30 -8.83
C VAL A 296 14.41 2.87 -7.93
N VAL A 297 13.18 3.10 -8.37
CA VAL A 297 11.98 2.84 -7.58
C VAL A 297 11.06 1.90 -8.33
N GLU A 298 10.52 0.90 -7.63
CA GLU A 298 9.38 0.11 -8.09
C GLU A 298 8.15 1.02 -8.16
N LEU A 299 7.68 1.28 -9.38
CA LEU A 299 6.52 2.14 -9.61
C LEU A 299 5.21 1.33 -9.60
N TRP A 300 5.19 0.20 -10.30
CA TRP A 300 3.96 -0.56 -10.57
C TRP A 300 4.21 -2.06 -10.57
N ASN A 301 3.43 -2.79 -9.77
CA ASN A 301 3.42 -4.25 -9.73
C ASN A 301 2.16 -4.81 -10.42
N THR A 302 2.32 -5.82 -11.27
CA THR A 302 1.24 -6.56 -11.91
C THR A 302 1.33 -8.03 -11.53
N VAL A 303 0.41 -8.49 -10.70
CA VAL A 303 0.33 -9.85 -10.17
C VAL A 303 -0.60 -10.70 -11.02
N PHE A 304 -0.10 -11.83 -11.47
CA PHE A 304 -0.84 -12.84 -12.22
C PHE A 304 -1.36 -13.91 -11.25
N ILE A 305 -2.40 -13.55 -10.50
CA ILE A 305 -3.00 -14.41 -9.48
C ILE A 305 -3.44 -15.73 -10.13
N SER A 306 -2.84 -16.82 -9.65
CA SER A 306 -2.94 -18.14 -10.24
C SER A 306 -3.07 -19.25 -9.21
N HIS A 307 -2.70 -18.97 -7.95
CA HIS A 307 -2.70 -19.95 -6.88
C HIS A 307 -3.30 -19.37 -5.60
N ARG A 308 -3.67 -20.28 -4.69
CA ARG A 308 -4.02 -20.01 -3.31
C ARG A 308 -3.14 -20.85 -2.41
N MET A 309 -2.63 -20.25 -1.34
CA MET A 309 -1.92 -20.97 -0.29
C MET A 309 -2.94 -21.70 0.58
N LYS A 310 -2.77 -23.02 0.77
CA LYS A 310 -3.63 -23.86 1.62
C LYS A 310 -3.01 -24.16 2.97
N ASN A 311 -1.74 -24.55 3.00
CA ASN A 311 -1.04 -25.03 4.19
C ASN A 311 0.32 -24.34 4.29
N VAL A 312 0.52 -23.51 5.32
CA VAL A 312 1.84 -22.96 5.65
C VAL A 312 2.33 -23.67 6.91
N GLU A 313 3.07 -24.76 6.73
CA GLU A 313 3.72 -25.46 7.86
C GLU A 313 4.95 -24.65 8.32
N ASP A 314 5.03 -24.36 9.61
CA ASP A 314 6.15 -23.63 10.25
C ASP A 314 6.55 -22.31 9.58
N GLY A 315 5.60 -21.63 8.91
CA GLY A 315 5.86 -20.38 8.19
C GLY A 315 6.57 -20.55 6.84
N ARG A 316 6.83 -21.79 6.39
CA ARG A 316 7.50 -22.09 5.12
C ARG A 316 6.50 -22.52 4.06
N LEU A 317 6.70 -22.02 2.85
CA LEU A 317 5.93 -22.44 1.68
C LEU A 317 6.54 -23.74 1.15
N THR A 318 5.73 -24.79 1.05
CA THR A 318 6.10 -26.04 0.37
C THR A 318 5.43 -26.09 -1.01
N ARG A 319 5.86 -27.02 -1.87
CA ARG A 319 5.23 -27.22 -3.18
C ARG A 319 3.74 -27.53 -3.06
N ASP A 320 3.38 -28.38 -2.10
CA ASP A 320 2.00 -28.84 -1.88
C ASP A 320 1.13 -27.78 -1.18
N ALA A 321 1.73 -26.67 -0.74
CA ALA A 321 1.02 -25.54 -0.16
C ALA A 321 0.27 -24.71 -1.21
N LEU A 322 0.59 -24.84 -2.50
CA LEU A 322 0.04 -24.03 -3.58
C LEU A 322 -1.08 -24.78 -4.32
N GLU A 323 -2.31 -24.34 -4.13
CA GLU A 323 -3.47 -24.80 -4.89
C GLU A 323 -3.70 -23.91 -6.12
N PRO A 324 -3.72 -24.45 -7.35
CA PRO A 324 -4.10 -23.69 -8.53
C PRO A 324 -5.55 -23.20 -8.46
N LEU A 325 -5.79 -21.96 -8.88
CA LEU A 325 -7.13 -21.40 -9.00
C LEU A 325 -7.82 -21.86 -10.31
N PRO A 326 -9.16 -22.01 -10.31
CA PRO A 326 -9.90 -22.45 -11.50
C PRO A 326 -9.92 -21.41 -12.62
N GLN A 327 -9.72 -20.14 -12.28
CA GLN A 327 -9.62 -19.02 -13.20
C GLN A 327 -8.33 -18.26 -12.95
N ARG A 328 -7.88 -17.54 -13.96
CA ARG A 328 -6.71 -16.66 -13.89
C ARG A 328 -7.17 -15.23 -13.71
N PHE A 329 -6.47 -14.49 -12.86
CA PHE A 329 -6.83 -13.12 -12.52
C PHE A 329 -5.62 -12.20 -12.64
N VAL A 330 -5.90 -10.92 -12.88
CA VAL A 330 -4.88 -9.86 -12.83
C VAL A 330 -5.21 -8.95 -11.67
N ASP A 331 -4.19 -8.65 -10.87
CA ASP A 331 -4.22 -7.66 -9.80
C ASP A 331 -3.02 -6.74 -9.95
N THR A 332 -3.26 -5.45 -10.17
CA THR A 332 -2.18 -4.47 -10.32
C THR A 332 -2.22 -3.46 -9.18
N GLY A 333 -1.04 -2.99 -8.75
CA GLY A 333 -0.92 -1.88 -7.80
C GLY A 333 0.24 -0.95 -8.16
N MET A 334 -0.06 0.33 -8.31
CA MET A 334 0.90 1.42 -8.49
C MET A 334 0.76 2.42 -7.35
N GLY A 335 1.87 2.83 -6.74
CA GLY A 335 1.85 3.86 -5.70
C GLY A 335 1.62 5.23 -6.31
N LEU A 336 0.53 5.91 -5.94
CA LEU A 336 0.21 7.23 -6.47
C LEU A 336 1.29 8.27 -6.14
N GLU A 337 1.82 8.22 -4.93
CA GLU A 337 2.86 9.13 -4.45
C GLU A 337 4.18 8.89 -5.18
N ARG A 338 4.48 7.62 -5.51
CA ARG A 338 5.64 7.26 -6.34
C ARG A 338 5.47 7.72 -7.78
N LEU A 339 4.24 7.67 -8.31
CA LEU A 339 3.92 8.17 -9.65
C LEU A 339 4.03 9.69 -9.72
N ALA A 340 3.53 10.39 -8.71
CA ALA A 340 3.62 11.85 -8.61
C ALA A 340 5.04 12.35 -8.35
N CYS A 341 5.90 11.48 -7.83
CA CYS A 341 7.30 11.77 -7.60
C CYS A 341 8.03 11.94 -8.93
N GLY A 342 8.09 13.17 -9.44
CA GLY A 342 8.94 13.57 -10.56
C GLY A 342 10.38 13.91 -10.16
N VAL A 343 10.75 13.70 -8.89
CA VAL A 343 12.05 14.02 -8.26
C VAL A 343 12.53 12.81 -7.43
N THR A 344 13.49 13.00 -6.53
CA THR A 344 14.07 11.88 -5.76
C THR A 344 13.26 11.44 -4.53
N SER A 345 12.24 12.20 -4.10
CA SER A 345 11.49 11.95 -2.86
C SER A 345 9.99 12.17 -3.03
N THR A 346 9.19 11.19 -2.59
CA THR A 346 7.72 11.28 -2.65
C THR A 346 7.19 12.37 -1.71
N TYR A 347 7.95 12.74 -0.68
CA TYR A 347 7.63 13.85 0.23
C TYR A 347 7.76 15.24 -0.41
N ASP A 348 8.39 15.35 -1.58
CA ASP A 348 8.53 16.60 -2.33
C ASP A 348 7.26 16.92 -3.15
N THR A 349 6.27 16.03 -3.15
CA THR A 349 5.03 16.16 -3.93
C THR A 349 4.01 17.09 -3.27
N ASP A 350 3.04 17.55 -4.05
CA ASP A 350 1.91 18.38 -3.63
C ASP A 350 0.99 17.68 -2.59
N VAL A 351 1.10 16.36 -2.42
CA VAL A 351 0.40 15.60 -1.36
C VAL A 351 1.00 15.89 0.01
N PHE A 352 2.32 16.02 0.11
CA PHE A 352 3.03 16.10 1.39
C PHE A 352 3.51 17.50 1.74
N GLN A 353 3.88 18.33 0.77
CA GLN A 353 4.39 19.68 1.03
C GLN A 353 3.46 20.51 1.95
N PRO A 354 2.13 20.58 1.72
CA PRO A 354 1.24 21.34 2.60
C PRO A 354 1.22 20.81 4.04
N LEU A 355 1.35 19.49 4.21
CA LEU A 355 1.40 18.85 5.53
C LEU A 355 2.71 19.17 6.25
N LEU A 356 3.84 19.10 5.54
CA LEU A 356 5.17 19.39 6.09
C LEU A 356 5.30 20.87 6.49
N GLU A 357 4.83 21.79 5.65
CA GLU A 357 4.75 23.22 5.96
C GLU A 357 3.88 23.49 7.19
N PHE A 358 2.71 22.84 7.28
CA PHE A 358 1.84 22.94 8.44
C PHE A 358 2.54 22.48 9.73
N VAL A 359 3.23 21.34 9.68
CA VAL A 359 4.00 20.81 10.82
C VAL A 359 5.10 21.79 11.23
N GLN A 360 5.86 22.33 10.28
CA GLN A 360 6.90 23.34 10.55
C GLN A 360 6.31 24.58 11.23
N GLY A 361 5.20 25.10 10.70
CA GLY A 361 4.51 26.25 11.26
C GLY A 361 4.00 26.03 12.68
N LYS A 362 3.54 24.81 13.01
CA LYS A 362 3.10 24.46 14.38
C LYS A 362 4.25 24.18 15.34
N ALA A 363 5.38 23.71 14.85
CA ALA A 363 6.57 23.46 15.65
C ALA A 363 7.37 24.75 15.95
N THR A 364 7.13 25.82 15.19
CA THR A 364 7.74 27.13 15.40
C THR A 364 7.22 27.78 16.69
N THR A 365 8.13 28.22 17.54
CA THR A 365 7.86 28.97 18.77
C THR A 365 8.60 30.32 18.74
N SER A 366 8.34 31.19 19.72
CA SER A 366 9.06 32.46 19.86
C SER A 366 10.58 32.28 20.11
N SER A 367 11.00 31.12 20.60
CA SER A 367 12.39 30.83 20.97
C SER A 367 13.09 29.84 20.04
N TRP A 368 12.36 29.17 19.14
CA TRP A 368 12.93 28.17 18.25
C TRP A 368 12.10 28.01 16.97
N THR A 369 12.77 27.98 15.82
CA THR A 369 12.17 27.69 14.52
C THR A 369 12.86 26.46 13.95
N PRO A 370 12.14 25.36 13.68
CA PRO A 370 12.73 24.22 12.98
C PRO A 370 13.14 24.63 11.56
N PRO A 371 14.25 24.05 11.04
CA PRO A 371 14.62 24.28 9.65
C PRO A 371 13.50 23.82 8.70
N PRO A 372 13.36 24.45 7.52
CA PRO A 372 12.43 23.99 6.51
C PRO A 372 12.79 22.57 6.07
N TYR A 373 11.79 21.83 5.62
CA TYR A 373 12.02 20.54 4.99
C TYR A 373 12.94 20.70 3.77
N GLY A 374 13.96 19.85 3.68
CA GLY A 374 14.98 19.94 2.63
C GLY A 374 15.26 18.63 1.89
N GLY A 375 14.41 17.59 2.02
CA GLY A 375 14.63 16.31 1.34
C GLY A 375 15.81 15.47 1.85
N GLU A 376 16.50 15.94 2.88
CA GLU A 376 17.61 15.26 3.52
C GLU A 376 17.14 14.52 4.78
N PHE A 377 17.38 13.22 4.81
CA PHE A 377 17.13 12.38 5.96
C PHE A 377 18.36 12.42 6.86
N ILE A 378 18.15 12.50 8.17
CA ILE A 378 19.26 12.47 9.13
C ILE A 378 19.97 11.12 8.95
N PRO A 379 21.25 11.08 8.53
CA PRO A 379 21.99 9.83 8.46
C PRO A 379 22.13 9.31 9.89
N PHE A 380 21.39 8.27 10.25
CA PHE A 380 21.59 7.67 11.56
C PHE A 380 22.93 6.94 11.53
N CYS A 381 23.86 7.45 12.32
CA CYS A 381 25.07 6.77 12.73
C CYS A 381 24.66 5.40 13.31
N ARG A 382 24.80 4.31 12.52
CA ARG A 382 25.00 2.99 13.11
C ARG A 382 26.34 3.09 13.82
N GLN A 383 26.32 3.51 15.08
CA GLN A 383 27.48 3.38 15.94
C GLN A 383 27.80 1.89 16.04
N THR A 384 28.71 1.41 15.21
CA THR A 384 29.59 0.33 15.61
C THR A 384 30.32 0.81 16.86
N PRO A 385 30.28 0.09 17.98
CA PRO A 385 31.02 0.48 19.16
C PRO A 385 32.51 0.24 18.87
N THR A 386 33.18 1.25 18.34
CA THR A 386 34.64 1.30 18.25
C THR A 386 35.14 2.51 18.99
N GLY A 387 35.71 2.27 20.17
CA GLY A 387 36.75 3.13 20.75
C GLY A 387 36.33 4.02 21.92
N LEU A 388 36.21 3.45 23.11
CA LEU A 388 36.95 3.98 24.26
C LEU A 388 37.74 2.81 24.86
N GLY A 389 39.05 2.98 24.93
CA GLY A 389 39.94 2.01 25.55
C GLY A 389 39.68 1.97 27.05
N ASP A 390 39.53 0.76 27.57
CA ASP A 390 40.09 0.36 28.85
C ASP A 390 40.37 -1.15 28.76
N GLN A 391 41.58 -1.52 29.14
CA GLN A 391 42.05 -2.90 29.16
C GLN A 391 41.29 -3.67 30.24
N VAL A 392 40.48 -4.65 29.83
CA VAL A 392 40.14 -5.78 30.70
C VAL A 392 40.25 -7.05 29.86
N LYS A 393 41.30 -7.82 30.13
CA LYS A 393 41.41 -9.23 29.70
C LYS A 393 40.28 -10.01 30.33
N ILE A 394 39.49 -10.72 29.53
CA ILE A 394 38.71 -11.87 29.99
C ILE A 394 38.91 -12.98 28.96
N GLU A 395 39.27 -14.15 29.50
CA GLU A 395 39.67 -15.38 28.83
C GLU A 395 38.53 -16.03 28.02
N GLU A 396 38.91 -16.84 27.03
CA GLU A 396 38.02 -17.75 26.32
C GLU A 396 37.41 -18.77 27.29
N GLU A 397 36.09 -18.97 27.23
CA GLU A 397 35.46 -20.29 27.41
C GLU A 397 33.95 -20.25 27.04
N GLY A 398 33.48 -21.27 26.33
CA GLY A 398 32.11 -21.77 26.50
C GLY A 398 31.03 -21.33 25.51
N SER A 399 30.56 -22.29 24.72
CA SER A 399 29.25 -22.33 24.05
C SER A 399 28.06 -21.90 24.93
N ILE A 400 27.00 -21.31 24.36
CA ILE A 400 25.58 -21.71 24.53
C ILE A 400 24.61 -20.78 23.74
N THR A 401 23.49 -21.39 23.40
CA THR A 401 22.33 -21.12 22.53
C THR A 401 21.58 -19.77 22.55
N ASP A 402 20.99 -19.51 21.38
CA ASP A 402 19.72 -18.82 21.07
C ASP A 402 18.77 -18.53 22.26
N THR A 403 18.45 -17.24 22.48
CA THR A 403 17.09 -16.71 22.77
C THR A 403 17.17 -15.24 23.23
N SER A 404 16.62 -14.29 22.47
CA SER A 404 15.84 -13.14 22.99
C SER A 404 15.46 -12.11 21.90
N LYS A 405 14.57 -12.48 20.98
CA LYS A 405 13.68 -11.49 20.36
C LYS A 405 12.55 -11.19 21.36
N ARG A 406 12.70 -10.14 22.18
CA ARG A 406 11.60 -9.65 23.02
C ARG A 406 10.53 -9.01 22.14
N SER A 407 9.44 -9.75 21.93
CA SER A 407 8.22 -9.30 21.27
C SER A 407 7.55 -8.16 22.05
N PHE A 408 7.18 -7.10 21.35
CA PHE A 408 6.40 -5.95 21.84
C PHE A 408 4.99 -6.34 22.39
N SER A 409 4.57 -7.61 22.24
CA SER A 409 3.27 -8.08 22.73
C SER A 409 3.12 -8.07 24.25
N SER A 410 4.21 -8.05 25.02
CA SER A 410 4.12 -8.04 26.50
C SER A 410 3.81 -6.67 27.10
N LEU A 411 4.09 -5.57 26.38
CA LEU A 411 3.81 -4.22 26.88
C LEU A 411 2.30 -3.89 26.80
N PHE A 412 1.61 -4.39 25.77
CA PHE A 412 0.20 -4.08 25.54
C PHE A 412 -0.76 -4.76 26.54
N ARG A 413 -0.41 -5.95 27.07
CA ARG A 413 -1.24 -6.62 28.10
C ARG A 413 -1.23 -5.93 29.46
N LYS A 414 -0.20 -5.15 29.77
CA LYS A 414 -0.13 -4.40 31.06
C LYS A 414 -0.95 -3.10 31.05
N LEU A 415 -1.27 -2.56 29.87
CA LEU A 415 -2.00 -1.28 29.72
C LEU A 415 -3.53 -1.42 29.74
N LEU A 416 -4.06 -2.65 29.62
CA LEU A 416 -5.51 -2.90 29.50
C LEU A 416 -6.11 -3.76 30.64
N ALA A 417 -5.38 -4.00 31.73
CA ALA A 417 -5.94 -4.71 32.89
C ALA A 417 -6.89 -3.81 33.69
N PRO A 418 -8.16 -4.20 33.92
CA PRO A 418 -9.08 -3.40 34.72
C PRO A 418 -8.66 -3.37 36.19
N LYS A 419 -8.56 -2.17 36.79
CA LYS A 419 -8.31 -1.97 38.22
C LYS A 419 -9.46 -2.55 39.03
N ARG A 420 -9.23 -3.68 39.71
CA ARG A 420 -10.17 -4.25 40.69
C ARG A 420 -10.25 -3.32 41.91
N ALA A 421 -11.47 -2.91 42.25
CA ALA A 421 -11.77 -2.17 43.47
C ALA A 421 -11.51 -3.04 44.70
N SER A 422 -10.76 -2.50 45.65
CA SER A 422 -10.48 -3.06 46.97
C SER A 422 -11.75 -3.08 47.82
N ARG A 423 -12.27 -4.27 48.11
CA ARG A 423 -13.17 -4.49 49.26
C ARG A 423 -12.35 -5.08 50.40
N VAL A 424 -12.29 -4.33 51.50
CA VAL A 424 -11.86 -4.76 52.82
C VAL A 424 -12.90 -5.75 53.35
N HIS A 425 -12.46 -6.93 53.78
CA HIS A 425 -13.22 -7.71 54.76
C HIS A 425 -12.28 -8.39 55.75
N GLU A 426 -12.64 -8.18 57.01
CA GLU A 426 -12.00 -8.62 58.24
C GLU A 426 -11.95 -10.14 58.36
N ALA A 427 -10.88 -10.60 59.00
CA ALA A 427 -10.71 -11.97 59.47
C ALA A 427 -11.65 -12.27 60.63
N LYS A 428 -12.32 -13.43 60.60
CA LYS A 428 -12.72 -14.16 61.80
C LYS A 428 -12.56 -15.67 61.61
N ALA A 429 -12.19 -16.27 62.72
CA ALA A 429 -11.66 -17.61 62.94
C ALA A 429 -12.57 -18.78 62.56
N SER A 430 -11.92 -19.93 62.36
CA SER A 430 -12.42 -21.31 62.32
C SER A 430 -12.82 -21.82 63.73
N PRO A 431 -13.17 -23.11 63.89
CA PRO A 431 -14.50 -23.68 63.71
C PRO A 431 -15.05 -24.28 65.01
N GLU A 432 -16.38 -24.32 65.17
CA GLU A 432 -17.14 -25.35 65.90
C GLU A 432 -18.63 -25.23 65.55
#